data_AF-Q21LG9-F1
#
_entry.id   AF-Q21LG9-F1
#
_cell.length_a   1.000
_cell.length_b   1.000
_cell.length_c   1.000
_cell.angle_alpha   90.00
_cell.angle_beta   90.00
_cell.angle_gamma   90.00
#
_symmetry.space_group_name_H-M   'P 1'
#
loop_
_entity.id
_entity.type
_entity.pdbx_description
1 polymer ?
#
loop_
_entity_poly.entity_id
_entity_poly.type
_entity_poly.pdbx_seq_one_letter_code
_entity_poly.pdbx_strand_id
1 'polypeptide(L)'
;MFDNWLEFDDLLKLAQDNPEHLENWRKSQVDSLISKAPEEFQRRLRGLQFQIDCERQKHSSPMGTCVAISRMMYESMDKLNQALLGEKAEPHPTQAEVVPFPISV
;
A
#
# COMPACT_ATOMS: atom_id res chain seq x y z
N MET A 1 22.05 0.05 0.90
CA MET A 1 21.02 0.31 1.94
C MET A 1 20.57 1.77 1.74
N PHE A 2 19.44 2.24 2.29
CA PHE A 2 18.85 3.54 1.91
C PHE A 2 19.70 4.74 2.42
N ASP A 3 20.80 5.05 1.72
CA ASP A 3 21.91 5.92 2.17
C ASP A 3 21.60 7.44 2.30
N ASN A 4 20.35 7.88 2.25
CA ASN A 4 20.06 9.32 2.24
C ASN A 4 18.70 9.73 2.83
N TRP A 5 18.21 8.98 3.82
CA TRP A 5 17.01 9.39 4.56
C TRP A 5 17.38 10.41 5.63
N LEU A 6 16.52 11.42 5.78
CA LEU A 6 16.63 12.40 6.86
C LEU A 6 16.47 11.71 8.21
N GLU A 7 17.16 12.24 9.22
CA GLU A 7 16.97 11.77 10.59
C GLU A 7 15.57 12.14 11.10
N PHE A 8 15.12 11.43 12.14
CA PHE A 8 13.79 11.63 12.71
C PHE A 8 13.55 13.08 13.13
N ASP A 9 14.55 13.72 13.74
CA ASP A 9 14.44 15.11 14.21
C ASP A 9 14.24 16.11 13.06
N ASP A 10 14.83 15.85 11.89
CA ASP A 10 14.65 16.69 10.70
C ASP A 10 13.28 16.49 10.07
N LEU A 11 12.78 15.24 10.05
CA LEU A 11 11.42 14.94 9.61
C LEU A 11 10.37 15.56 10.54
N LEU A 12 10.64 15.58 11.84
CA LEU A 12 9.78 16.20 12.84
C LEU A 12 9.72 17.71 12.64
N LYS A 13 10.86 18.38 12.44
CA LYS A 13 10.90 19.82 12.10
C LYS A 13 10.14 20.11 10.82
N LEU A 14 10.36 19.32 9.77
CA LEU A 14 9.60 19.43 8.51
C LEU A 14 8.08 19.31 8.74
N ALA A 15 7.65 18.36 9.56
CA ALA A 15 6.23 18.17 9.89
C ALA A 15 5.63 19.37 10.62
N GLN A 16 6.39 19.98 11.54
CA GLN A 16 5.94 21.12 12.35
C GLN A 16 5.88 22.41 11.54
N ASP A 17 6.90 22.66 10.72
CA ASP A 17 7.04 23.90 9.96
C ASP A 17 6.16 23.90 8.70
N ASN A 18 6.18 22.79 7.94
CA ASN A 18 5.46 22.67 6.68
C ASN A 18 5.06 21.21 6.37
N PRO A 19 3.85 20.79 6.79
CA PRO A 19 3.32 19.44 6.52
C PRO A 19 3.29 19.05 5.04
N GLU A 20 3.06 20.01 4.13
CA GLU A 20 3.03 19.74 2.69
C GLU A 20 4.43 19.41 2.15
N HIS A 21 5.46 20.07 2.67
CA HIS A 21 6.82 19.80 2.26
C HIS A 21 7.26 18.39 2.68
N LEU A 22 6.88 17.94 3.87
CA LEU A 22 7.11 16.57 4.31
C LEU A 22 6.41 15.55 3.39
N GLU A 23 5.16 15.82 2.99
CA GLU A 23 4.41 14.93 2.10
C GLU A 23 5.04 14.85 0.70
N ASN A 24 5.55 15.97 0.18
CA ASN A 24 6.26 16.00 -1.09
C ASN A 24 7.60 15.25 -1.02
N TRP A 25 8.34 15.43 0.07
CA TRP A 25 9.57 14.67 0.33
C TRP A 25 9.27 13.16 0.38
N ARG A 26 8.23 12.75 1.12
CA ARG A 26 7.80 11.34 1.20
C ARG A 26 7.50 10.76 -0.18
N LYS A 27 6.72 11.47 -1.01
CA LYS A 27 6.39 11.03 -2.38
C LYS A 27 7.64 10.87 -3.25
N SER A 28 8.59 11.79 -3.14
CA SER A 28 9.87 11.71 -3.87
C SER A 28 10.70 10.49 -3.44
N GLN A 29 10.77 10.19 -2.14
CA GLN A 29 11.47 9.01 -1.63
C GLN A 29 10.85 7.71 -2.14
N VAL A 30 9.51 7.63 -2.14
CA VAL A 30 8.77 6.48 -2.68
C VAL A 30 9.05 6.30 -4.17
N ASP A 31 8.93 7.35 -4.98
CA ASP A 31 9.15 7.25 -6.42
C ASP A 31 10.62 6.88 -6.75
N SER A 32 11.58 7.40 -5.98
CA SER A 32 13.00 7.00 -6.10
C SER A 32 13.19 5.51 -5.77
N LEU A 33 12.54 5.02 -4.71
CA LEU A 33 12.59 3.62 -4.31
C LEU A 33 12.01 2.69 -5.38
N ILE A 34 10.86 3.06 -5.94
CA ILE A 34 10.22 2.30 -7.01
C ILE A 34 11.08 2.32 -8.28
N SER A 35 11.62 3.48 -8.67
CA SER A 35 12.43 3.62 -9.88
C SER A 35 13.75 2.86 -9.81
N LYS A 36 14.28 2.60 -8.60
CA LYS A 36 15.47 1.78 -8.37
C LYS A 36 15.19 0.27 -8.35
N ALA A 37 13.93 -0.15 -8.29
CA ALA A 37 13.57 -1.56 -8.32
C ALA A 37 13.71 -2.14 -9.75
N PRO A 38 13.92 -3.46 -9.90
CA PRO A 38 13.91 -4.12 -11.21
C PRO A 38 12.62 -3.80 -12.00
N GLU A 39 12.75 -3.57 -13.31
CA GLU A 39 11.65 -3.10 -14.18
C GLU A 39 10.37 -3.95 -14.07
N GLU A 40 10.54 -5.27 -13.93
CA GLU A 40 9.43 -6.23 -13.77
C GLU A 40 8.55 -5.94 -12.54
N PHE A 41 9.13 -5.38 -11.47
CA PHE A 41 8.43 -5.07 -10.23
C PHE A 41 7.89 -3.65 -10.18
N GLN A 42 8.45 -2.71 -10.97
CA GLN A 42 8.07 -1.29 -10.90
C GLN A 42 6.58 -1.07 -11.11
N ARG A 43 5.98 -1.73 -12.12
CA ARG A 43 4.54 -1.63 -12.39
C ARG A 43 3.71 -2.09 -11.20
N ARG A 44 4.08 -3.21 -10.58
CA ARG A 44 3.38 -3.76 -9.41
C ARG A 44 3.52 -2.83 -8.21
N LEU A 45 4.71 -2.30 -7.97
CA LEU A 45 5.00 -1.38 -6.87
C LEU A 45 4.23 -0.05 -7.01
N ARG A 46 4.12 0.51 -8.22
CA ARG A 46 3.28 1.71 -8.46
C ARG A 46 1.80 1.42 -8.15
N GLY A 47 1.31 0.24 -8.52
CA GLY A 47 -0.05 -0.18 -8.16
C GLY A 47 -0.26 -0.31 -6.66
N LEU A 48 0.71 -0.85 -5.93
CA LEU A 48 0.66 -0.92 -4.46
C LEU A 48 0.71 0.47 -3.83
N GLN A 49 1.56 1.37 -4.33
CA GLN A 49 1.62 2.75 -3.87
C GLN A 49 0.27 3.47 -4.02
N PHE A 50 -0.41 3.27 -5.15
CA PHE A 50 -1.76 3.80 -5.35
C PHE A 50 -2.75 3.29 -4.30
N GLN A 51 -2.74 1.99 -3.99
CA GLN A 51 -3.59 1.42 -2.95
C GLN A 51 -3.31 2.03 -1.57
N ILE A 52 -2.03 2.20 -1.23
CA ILE A 52 -1.61 2.86 0.00
C ILE A 52 -2.13 4.30 0.04
N ASP A 53 -1.94 5.08 -1.04
CA ASP A 53 -2.41 6.47 -1.08
C ASP A 53 -3.93 6.58 -0.96
N CYS A 54 -4.69 5.69 -1.61
CA CYS A 54 -6.14 5.62 -1.43
C CYS A 54 -6.52 5.28 0.00
N GLU A 55 -5.83 4.33 0.64
CA GLU A 55 -6.09 3.98 2.03
C GLU A 55 -5.82 5.18 2.95
N ARG A 56 -4.68 5.88 2.77
CA ARG A 56 -4.36 7.11 3.52
C ARG A 56 -5.47 8.16 3.43
N GLN A 57 -6.08 8.33 2.26
CA GLN A 57 -7.14 9.33 2.04
C GLN A 57 -8.46 8.99 2.76
N LYS A 58 -8.72 7.71 3.05
CA LYS A 58 -9.93 7.30 3.77
C LYS A 58 -9.90 7.65 5.25
N HIS A 59 -8.71 7.77 5.84
CA HIS A 59 -8.54 7.97 7.28
C HIS A 59 -8.36 9.45 7.62
N SER A 60 -9.13 9.92 8.60
CA SER A 60 -9.12 11.32 9.03
C SER A 60 -7.96 11.65 9.98
N SER A 61 -7.27 10.63 10.51
CA SER A 61 -6.18 10.80 11.48
C SER A 61 -4.90 10.08 11.01
N PRO A 62 -3.70 10.65 11.27
CA PRO A 62 -2.43 9.99 10.96
C PRO A 62 -2.27 8.62 11.64
N MET A 63 -2.80 8.47 12.85
CA MET A 63 -2.75 7.19 13.57
C MET A 63 -3.65 6.13 12.91
N GLY A 64 -4.86 6.50 12.50
CA GLY A 64 -5.75 5.59 11.75
C GLY A 64 -5.11 5.09 10.47
N THR A 65 -4.48 6.00 9.72
CA THR A 65 -3.67 5.69 8.55
C THR A 65 -2.53 4.71 8.87
N CYS A 66 -1.79 4.93 9.95
CA CYS A 66 -0.69 4.05 10.36
C CYS A 66 -1.17 2.63 10.66
N VAL A 67 -2.26 2.49 11.41
CA VAL A 67 -2.86 1.18 11.72
C VAL A 67 -3.35 0.48 10.46
N ALA A 68 -4.01 1.21 9.55
CA ALA A 68 -4.52 0.64 8.30
C ALA A 68 -3.39 0.12 7.39
N ILE A 69 -2.34 0.92 7.19
CA ILE A 69 -1.17 0.48 6.40
C ILE A 69 -0.48 -0.71 7.09
N SER A 70 -0.33 -0.68 8.41
CA SER A 70 0.23 -1.80 9.17
C SER A 70 -0.55 -3.09 8.96
N ARG A 71 -1.88 -3.01 8.98
CA ARG A 71 -2.76 -4.15 8.68
C ARG A 71 -2.54 -4.67 7.25
N MET A 72 -2.46 -3.81 6.24
CA MET A 72 -2.18 -4.24 4.86
C MET A 72 -0.84 -4.99 4.74
N MET A 73 0.18 -4.56 5.49
CA MET A 73 1.48 -5.25 5.53
C MET A 73 1.36 -6.63 6.19
N TYR A 74 0.67 -6.73 7.33
CA TYR A 74 0.42 -8.01 8.01
C TYR A 74 -0.37 -8.97 7.13
N GLU A 75 -1.43 -8.53 6.45
CA GLU A 75 -2.20 -9.36 5.53
C GLU A 75 -1.34 -9.87 4.36
N SER A 76 -0.36 -9.08 3.91
CA SER A 76 0.57 -9.49 2.86
C SER A 76 1.60 -10.51 3.36
N MET A 77 2.09 -10.33 4.59
CA MET A 77 2.96 -11.30 5.26
C MET A 77 2.24 -12.63 5.49
N ASP A 78 0.98 -12.59 5.94
CA ASP A 78 0.17 -13.77 6.19
C ASP A 78 -0.07 -14.57 4.90
N LYS A 79 -0.41 -13.88 3.79
CA LYS A 79 -0.51 -14.51 2.45
C LYS A 79 0.79 -15.17 2.02
N LEU A 80 1.92 -14.52 2.26
CA LEU A 80 3.23 -15.10 1.98
C LEU A 80 3.46 -16.35 2.83
N ASN A 81 3.13 -16.30 4.12
CA ASN A 81 3.28 -17.43 5.02
C ASN A 81 2.43 -18.62 4.58
N GLN A 82 1.15 -18.40 4.24
CA GLN A 82 0.25 -19.44 3.70
C GLN A 82 0.83 -20.07 2.42
N ALA A 83 1.33 -19.25 1.50
CA ALA A 83 1.94 -19.71 0.25
C ALA A 83 3.21 -20.56 0.49
N LEU A 84 4.02 -20.21 1.48
CA LEU A 84 5.23 -20.96 1.84
C LEU A 84 4.92 -22.26 2.59
N LEU A 85 3.88 -22.27 3.43
CA LEU A 85 3.43 -23.45 4.18
C LEU A 85 2.59 -24.41 3.33
N GLY A 86 2.23 -24.03 2.10
CA GLY A 86 1.49 -24.87 1.17
C GLY A 86 0.02 -25.03 1.52
N GLU A 87 -0.53 -24.13 2.33
CA GLU A 87 -1.97 -24.06 2.58
C GLU A 87 -2.65 -23.63 1.27
N LYS A 88 -3.21 -24.61 0.54
CA LYS A 88 -3.99 -24.33 -0.66
C LYS A 88 -5.20 -23.51 -0.25
N ALA A 89 -5.39 -22.36 -0.89
CA ALA A 89 -6.69 -21.69 -0.89
C ALA A 89 -7.77 -22.72 -1.25
N GLU A 90 -8.77 -22.86 -0.39
CA GLU A 90 -9.93 -23.72 -0.62
C GLU A 90 -10.45 -23.50 -2.05
N PRO A 91 -10.68 -24.57 -2.85
CA PRO A 91 -11.19 -24.42 -4.20
C PRO A 91 -12.54 -23.73 -4.15
N HIS A 92 -12.58 -22.46 -4.56
CA HIS A 92 -13.84 -21.74 -4.70
C HIS A 92 -14.58 -22.35 -5.90
N PRO A 93 -15.89 -22.61 -5.79
CA PRO A 93 -16.65 -23.19 -6.88
C PRO A 93 -16.52 -22.32 -8.14
N THR A 94 -16.00 -22.90 -9.21
CA THR A 94 -15.75 -22.26 -10.51
C THR A 94 -17.03 -21.88 -11.25
N GLN A 95 -18.20 -22.25 -10.72
CA GLN A 95 -19.51 -21.91 -11.27
C GLN A 95 -20.18 -20.86 -10.38
N ALA A 96 -20.12 -19.61 -10.81
CA ALA A 96 -20.99 -18.56 -10.28
C ALA A 96 -22.36 -18.67 -10.97
N GLU A 97 -23.43 -18.57 -10.19
CA GLU A 97 -24.79 -18.49 -10.71
C GLU A 97 -25.00 -17.13 -11.38
N VAL A 98 -25.26 -17.14 -12.70
CA VAL A 98 -25.54 -15.91 -13.46
C VAL A 98 -26.97 -15.47 -13.16
N VAL A 99 -27.12 -14.45 -12.32
CA VAL A 99 -28.43 -13.84 -12.05
C VAL A 99 -28.81 -12.94 -13.24
N PRO A 100 -29.97 -13.15 -13.88
CA PRO A 100 -30.40 -12.32 -15.00
C PRO A 100 -30.72 -10.90 -14.53
N PHE A 101 -30.33 -9.90 -15.35
CA PHE A 101 -30.61 -8.51 -15.07
C PHE A 101 -32.11 -8.23 -15.21
N PRO A 102 -32.78 -7.63 -14.19
CA PRO A 102 -34.21 -7.36 -14.28
C PRO A 102 -34.45 -6.23 -15.29
N ILE A 103 -35.09 -6.58 -16.40
CA ILE A 103 -35.60 -5.60 -17.36
C ILE A 103 -36.90 -5.05 -16.77
N SER A 104 -36.90 -3.80 -16.32
CA SER A 104 -38.12 -3.08 -15.99
C SER A 104 -38.83 -2.70 -17.29
N VAL A 105 -40.04 -3.24 -17.49
CA VAL A 105 -41.00 -2.82 -18.54
C VAL A 105 -41.90 -1.75 -17.96
#